data_AF-A0A2N6U5J1-F1
#
_entry.id   AF-A0A2N6U5J1-F1
#
_cell.length_a   1.000
_cell.length_b   1.000
_cell.length_c   1.000
_cell.angle_alpha   90.00
_cell.angle_beta   90.00
_cell.angle_gamma   90.00
#
_symmetry.space_group_name_H-M   'P 1'
#
loop_
_entity.id
_entity.type
_entity.pdbx_description
1 polymer ?
#
loop_
_entity_poly.entity_id
_entity_poly.type
_entity_poly.pdbx_seq_one_letter_code
_entity_poly.pdbx_strand_id
1 'polypeptide(L)'
;MRVAPGNPPPVLAAGALAWREKDDALQVLLVHRPRYDDWSIPKGKLDKNETFPAAAVREVQEETGYRVRLHRPLPASVYLMPDGRTKIVQYWTATVRAKTAPGPQDAGEIDTVRWVSLEEAAQLVTRQGDQVLLETLRRYLAADELETATIIVQRHGAAVSRSKWRKGEKTRPLNSKGKKQAKALPPLLDAFDPATVVSSPWQRCRATVEPLADIEGLKVRTKDELTEAGHKEHPSRTAAVMERVLREARPVVVCTHRPVLPTVIEAVRGLADPGAALELPREDPFLAAGEALLLHTAEEGRVVAIERHLPNIG
;
A
#
# COMPACT_ATOMS: atom_id res chain seq x y z
N MET A 1 7.38 -5.20 18.05
CA MET A 1 7.05 -4.28 19.16
C MET A 1 6.46 -5.13 20.29
N ARG A 2 7.14 -5.25 21.44
CA ARG A 2 6.58 -5.96 22.61
C ARG A 2 5.77 -4.95 23.41
N VAL A 3 4.46 -5.16 23.51
CA VAL A 3 3.53 -4.30 24.26
C VAL A 3 3.68 -4.61 25.75
N ALA A 4 3.73 -3.57 26.59
CA ALA A 4 3.82 -3.71 28.04
C ALA A 4 2.59 -4.48 28.60
N PRO A 5 2.72 -5.24 29.70
CA PRO A 5 1.60 -5.94 30.30
C PRO A 5 0.62 -4.91 30.90
N GLY A 6 -0.66 -4.97 30.53
CA GLY A 6 -1.72 -4.20 31.19
C GLY A 6 -2.73 -3.51 30.27
N ASN A 7 -2.41 -3.29 28.99
CA ASN A 7 -3.39 -2.77 28.02
C ASN A 7 -3.88 -3.89 27.09
N PRO A 8 -5.21 -4.04 26.89
CA PRO A 8 -5.74 -4.92 25.87
C PRO A 8 -5.19 -4.53 24.48
N PRO A 9 -4.97 -5.51 23.58
CA PRO A 9 -4.40 -5.23 22.26
C PRO A 9 -5.26 -4.22 21.49
N PRO A 10 -4.65 -3.34 20.70
CA PRO A 10 -5.38 -2.30 20.00
C PRO A 10 -6.36 -2.91 18.98
N VAL A 11 -7.47 -2.21 18.76
CA VAL A 11 -8.38 -2.50 17.66
C VAL A 11 -7.83 -1.82 16.41
N LEU A 12 -7.40 -2.61 15.44
CA LEU A 12 -6.87 -2.11 14.18
C LEU A 12 -7.99 -2.03 13.13
N ALA A 13 -8.02 -0.93 12.40
CA ALA A 13 -8.98 -0.68 11.34
C ALA A 13 -8.30 0.05 10.17
N ALA A 14 -8.93 0.00 9.00
CA ALA A 14 -8.47 0.68 7.81
C ALA A 14 -9.66 1.21 7.00
N GLY A 15 -9.43 2.26 6.23
CA GLY A 15 -10.45 2.85 5.36
C GLY A 15 -9.82 3.65 4.22
N ALA A 16 -10.65 4.20 3.35
CA ALA A 16 -10.17 5.09 2.30
C ALA A 16 -11.17 6.21 2.00
N LEU A 17 -10.63 7.40 1.76
CA LEU A 17 -11.37 8.55 1.25
C LEU A 17 -11.30 8.51 -0.27
N ALA A 18 -12.30 7.85 -0.88
CA ALA A 18 -12.40 7.80 -2.32
C ALA A 18 -12.87 9.14 -2.88
N TRP A 19 -12.24 9.58 -3.95
CA TRP A 19 -12.57 10.79 -4.68
C TRP A 19 -12.78 10.50 -6.17
N ARG A 20 -13.50 11.39 -6.83
CA ARG A 20 -13.63 11.42 -8.29
C ARG A 20 -13.83 12.85 -8.75
N GLU A 21 -13.50 13.12 -10.00
CA GLU A 21 -13.92 14.34 -10.68
C GLU A 21 -15.21 14.08 -11.45
N LYS A 22 -16.18 14.99 -11.30
CA LYS A 22 -17.43 14.98 -12.07
C LYS A 22 -17.87 16.41 -12.31
N ASP A 23 -18.15 16.75 -13.57
CA ASP A 23 -18.61 18.09 -13.98
C ASP A 23 -17.65 19.19 -13.47
N ASP A 24 -16.33 18.97 -13.64
CA ASP A 24 -15.23 19.83 -13.17
C ASP A 24 -15.20 20.10 -11.65
N ALA A 25 -15.89 19.28 -10.86
CA ALA A 25 -15.91 19.35 -9.41
C ALA A 25 -15.39 18.06 -8.77
N LEU A 26 -14.53 18.19 -7.76
CA LEU A 26 -14.08 17.07 -6.94
C LEU A 26 -15.23 16.62 -6.02
N GLN A 27 -15.56 15.33 -6.09
CA GLN A 27 -16.52 14.69 -5.21
C GLN A 27 -15.82 13.63 -4.37
N VAL A 28 -16.27 13.47 -3.12
CA VAL A 28 -15.80 12.44 -2.20
C VAL A 28 -16.92 11.48 -1.83
N LEU A 29 -16.54 10.23 -1.56
CA LEU A 29 -17.46 9.16 -1.19
C LEU A 29 -17.65 9.12 0.34
N LEU A 30 -18.88 9.29 0.79
CA LEU A 30 -19.27 9.16 2.20
C LEU A 30 -20.35 8.09 2.37
N VAL A 31 -20.39 7.51 3.57
CA VAL A 31 -21.41 6.55 4.00
C VAL A 31 -22.15 7.07 5.21
N HIS A 32 -23.46 6.82 5.25
CA HIS A 32 -24.30 7.09 6.40
C HIS A 32 -24.48 5.82 7.23
N ARG A 33 -24.37 5.96 8.56
CA ARG A 33 -24.49 4.85 9.50
C ARG A 33 -25.74 5.02 10.35
N PRO A 34 -26.82 4.25 10.12
CA PRO A 34 -28.10 4.42 10.83
C PRO A 34 -27.96 4.24 12.34
N ARG A 35 -27.02 3.40 12.80
CA ARG A 35 -26.75 3.19 14.24
C ARG A 35 -26.34 4.47 14.98
N TYR A 36 -25.63 5.38 14.30
CA TYR A 36 -25.08 6.60 14.90
C TYR A 36 -25.71 7.87 14.33
N ASP A 37 -26.52 7.75 13.28
CA ASP A 37 -27.09 8.85 12.52
C ASP A 37 -25.99 9.86 12.08
N ASP A 38 -24.87 9.33 11.58
CA ASP A 38 -23.72 10.13 11.17
C ASP A 38 -23.17 9.73 9.78
N TRP A 39 -22.58 10.72 9.12
CA TRP A 39 -21.79 10.54 7.90
C TRP A 39 -20.32 10.33 8.24
N SER A 40 -19.69 9.36 7.61
CA SER A 40 -18.26 9.12 7.80
C SER A 40 -17.59 8.58 6.55
N ILE A 41 -16.26 8.56 6.60
CA ILE A 41 -15.43 7.95 5.57
C ILE A 41 -15.47 6.42 5.75
N PRO A 42 -15.61 5.65 4.64
CA PRO A 42 -15.70 4.19 4.72
C PRO A 42 -14.48 3.57 5.38
N LYS A 43 -14.72 2.65 6.34
CA LYS A 43 -13.67 1.98 7.13
C LYS A 43 -14.23 0.84 7.97
N GLY A 44 -13.40 -0.15 8.25
CA GLY A 44 -13.72 -1.17 9.25
C GLY A 44 -12.49 -1.90 9.76
N LYS A 45 -12.74 -2.97 10.52
CA LYS A 45 -11.71 -3.64 11.31
C LYS A 45 -10.90 -4.57 10.41
N LEU A 46 -9.62 -4.73 10.71
CA LEU A 46 -8.82 -5.75 10.05
C LEU A 46 -9.33 -7.15 10.42
N ASP A 47 -9.44 -8.00 9.42
CA ASP A 47 -9.62 -9.42 9.59
C ASP A 47 -8.33 -10.10 10.05
N LYS A 48 -8.47 -11.36 10.49
CA LYS A 48 -7.31 -12.15 10.92
C LYS A 48 -6.31 -12.31 9.76
N ASN A 49 -5.06 -11.94 10.02
CA ASN A 49 -3.95 -11.97 9.08
C ASN A 49 -4.09 -10.99 7.90
N GLU A 50 -5.00 -10.03 7.98
CA GLU A 50 -5.16 -8.98 6.97
C GLU A 50 -4.11 -7.87 7.15
N THR A 51 -3.79 -7.18 6.06
CA THR A 51 -2.95 -5.96 6.08
C THR A 51 -3.84 -4.73 6.00
N PHE A 52 -3.37 -3.58 6.47
CA PHE A 52 -4.20 -2.37 6.42
C PHE A 52 -4.64 -1.98 5.00
N PRO A 53 -3.79 -2.01 3.96
CA PRO A 53 -4.25 -1.69 2.60
C PRO A 53 -5.32 -2.66 2.08
N ALA A 54 -5.16 -3.96 2.36
CA ALA A 54 -6.16 -4.97 1.97
C ALA A 54 -7.50 -4.72 2.68
N ALA A 55 -7.47 -4.43 3.98
CA ALA A 55 -8.64 -4.08 4.76
C ALA A 55 -9.32 -2.81 4.23
N ALA A 56 -8.56 -1.76 3.91
CA ALA A 56 -9.12 -0.51 3.37
C ALA A 56 -9.91 -0.76 2.07
N VAL A 57 -9.37 -1.57 1.15
CA VAL A 57 -10.06 -1.91 -0.11
C VAL A 57 -11.30 -2.76 0.14
N ARG A 58 -11.20 -3.79 1.00
CA ARG A 58 -12.33 -4.65 1.35
C ARG A 58 -13.46 -3.85 1.98
N GLU A 59 -13.16 -3.04 2.98
CA GLU A 59 -14.16 -2.26 3.72
C GLU A 59 -14.86 -1.24 2.84
N VAL A 60 -14.14 -0.54 1.95
CA VAL A 60 -14.78 0.33 0.96
C VAL A 60 -15.71 -0.46 0.06
N GLN A 61 -15.30 -1.65 -0.38
CA GLN A 61 -16.15 -2.50 -1.23
C GLN A 61 -17.39 -3.02 -0.47
N GLU A 62 -17.27 -3.37 0.81
CA GLU A 62 -18.37 -3.86 1.64
C GLU A 62 -19.38 -2.75 1.96
N GLU A 63 -18.90 -1.58 2.37
CA GLU A 63 -19.73 -0.46 2.78
C GLU A 63 -20.33 0.33 1.61
N THR A 64 -19.75 0.24 0.41
CA THR A 64 -20.16 1.09 -0.73
C THR A 64 -20.43 0.34 -2.03
N GLY A 65 -19.94 -0.90 -2.14
CA GLY A 65 -19.90 -1.67 -3.37
C GLY A 65 -18.80 -1.25 -4.36
N TYR A 66 -18.11 -0.11 -4.15
CA TYR A 66 -17.06 0.34 -5.06
C TYR A 66 -15.77 -0.44 -4.83
N ARG A 67 -15.16 -0.87 -5.94
CA ARG A 67 -13.75 -1.29 -5.93
C ARG A 67 -12.87 -0.07 -6.14
N VAL A 68 -11.82 0.04 -5.34
CA VAL A 68 -10.93 1.20 -5.36
C VAL A 68 -9.48 0.81 -5.62
N ARG A 69 -8.72 1.79 -6.11
CA ARG A 69 -7.26 1.81 -6.12
C ARG A 69 -6.82 2.81 -5.06
N LEU A 70 -5.96 2.38 -4.15
CA LEU A 70 -5.38 3.26 -3.15
C LEU A 70 -4.26 4.10 -3.78
N HIS A 71 -4.17 5.34 -3.33
CA HIS A 71 -3.09 6.29 -3.60
C HIS A 71 -2.33 6.54 -2.29
N ARG A 72 -1.81 7.76 -2.09
CA ARG A 72 -1.01 8.08 -0.91
C ARG A 72 -1.79 7.97 0.42
N PRO A 73 -1.11 7.64 1.53
CA PRO A 73 -1.73 7.57 2.84
C PRO A 73 -2.26 8.93 3.31
N LEU A 74 -3.30 8.89 4.12
CA LEU A 74 -3.83 9.99 4.91
C LEU A 74 -3.44 9.81 6.39
N PRO A 75 -3.53 10.87 7.22
CA PRO A 75 -3.26 10.78 8.64
C PRO A 75 -4.06 9.67 9.33
N ALA A 76 -3.40 8.90 10.19
CA ALA A 76 -4.07 7.89 11.00
C ALA A 76 -4.91 8.55 12.11
N SER A 77 -6.07 7.95 12.41
CA SER A 77 -6.86 8.32 13.59
C SER A 77 -6.57 7.37 14.76
N VAL A 78 -6.25 7.93 15.93
CA VAL A 78 -5.96 7.17 17.15
C VAL A 78 -6.80 7.71 18.30
N TYR A 79 -7.62 6.86 18.91
CA TYR A 79 -8.49 7.25 20.02
C TYR A 79 -8.81 6.07 20.95
N LEU A 80 -9.23 6.38 22.18
CA LEU A 80 -9.64 5.36 23.17
C LEU A 80 -11.11 4.97 22.96
N MET A 81 -11.37 3.67 22.98
CA MET A 81 -12.71 3.11 22.98
C MET A 81 -13.29 3.05 24.41
N PRO A 82 -14.62 2.96 24.57
CA PRO A 82 -15.27 2.87 25.88
C PRO A 82 -14.80 1.69 26.74
N ASP A 83 -14.30 0.62 26.12
CA ASP A 83 -13.75 -0.56 26.79
C ASP A 83 -12.26 -0.43 27.17
N GLY A 84 -11.69 0.78 27.03
CA GLY A 84 -10.29 1.08 27.35
C GLY A 84 -9.29 0.69 26.27
N ARG A 85 -9.69 0.01 25.19
CA ARG A 85 -8.79 -0.30 24.07
C ARG A 85 -8.45 0.94 23.26
N THR A 86 -7.22 1.03 22.80
CA THR A 86 -6.85 1.99 21.74
C THR A 86 -7.37 1.48 20.40
N LYS A 87 -8.08 2.33 19.66
CA LYS A 87 -8.42 2.10 18.25
C LYS A 87 -7.49 2.90 17.36
N ILE A 88 -6.91 2.23 16.37
CA ILE A 88 -6.03 2.82 15.36
C ILE A 88 -6.66 2.57 13.99
N VAL A 89 -6.91 3.64 13.24
CA VAL A 89 -7.45 3.58 11.89
C VAL A 89 -6.44 4.20 10.92
N GLN A 90 -5.97 3.43 9.94
CA GLN A 90 -5.17 3.97 8.84
C GLN A 90 -6.06 4.28 7.64
N TYR A 91 -5.74 5.34 6.91
CA TYR A 91 -6.52 5.78 5.77
C TYR A 91 -5.63 6.06 4.57
N TRP A 92 -6.21 5.96 3.38
CA TRP A 92 -5.60 6.33 2.10
C TRP A 92 -6.56 7.20 1.30
N THR A 93 -6.02 8.04 0.41
CA THR A 93 -6.83 8.54 -0.70
C THR A 93 -7.06 7.41 -1.70
N ALA A 94 -8.16 7.46 -2.45
CA ALA A 94 -8.46 6.40 -3.41
C ALA A 94 -9.26 6.90 -4.61
N THR A 95 -9.14 6.20 -5.73
CA THR A 95 -9.99 6.37 -6.91
C THR A 95 -10.78 5.08 -7.16
N VAL A 96 -11.94 5.19 -7.81
CA VAL A 96 -12.75 4.00 -8.15
C VAL A 96 -12.25 3.32 -9.42
N ARG A 97 -12.15 1.98 -9.41
CA ARG A 97 -11.82 1.19 -10.61
C ARG A 97 -13.03 0.93 -11.50
N ALA A 98 -14.24 1.03 -10.94
CA ALA A 98 -15.50 0.85 -11.66
C ALA A 98 -16.43 2.06 -11.42
N LYS A 99 -17.11 2.52 -12.47
CA LYS A 99 -18.01 3.69 -12.39
C LYS A 99 -19.32 3.40 -11.65
N THR A 100 -19.69 2.13 -11.50
CA THR A 100 -20.93 1.67 -10.88
C THR A 100 -20.62 0.66 -9.77
N ALA A 101 -21.42 0.68 -8.71
CA ALA A 101 -21.31 -0.22 -7.57
C ALA A 101 -22.68 -0.84 -7.25
N PRO A 102 -22.73 -2.08 -6.74
CA PRO A 102 -23.97 -2.74 -6.32
C PRO A 102 -24.59 -2.15 -5.05
N GLY A 103 -23.88 -1.26 -4.34
CA GLY A 103 -24.29 -0.70 -3.05
C GLY A 103 -23.71 -1.46 -1.85
N PRO A 104 -24.11 -1.07 -0.62
CA PRO A 104 -23.62 -1.68 0.62
C PRO A 104 -24.07 -3.14 0.76
N GLN A 105 -23.21 -3.98 1.35
CA GLN A 105 -23.52 -5.40 1.59
C GLN A 105 -24.46 -5.62 2.78
N ASP A 106 -24.41 -4.74 3.79
CA ASP A 106 -25.28 -4.76 4.97
C ASP A 106 -25.96 -3.41 5.17
N ALA A 107 -27.26 -3.35 4.86
CA ALA A 107 -28.08 -2.15 5.02
C ALA A 107 -28.29 -1.73 6.50
N GLY A 108 -28.07 -2.65 7.45
CA GLY A 108 -28.10 -2.36 8.88
C GLY A 108 -26.84 -1.64 9.37
N GLU A 109 -25.74 -1.78 8.65
CA GLU A 109 -24.48 -1.07 8.92
C GLU A 109 -24.41 0.25 8.15
N ILE A 110 -24.70 0.22 6.85
CA ILE A 110 -24.72 1.38 5.95
C ILE A 110 -26.04 1.41 5.17
N ASP A 111 -26.88 2.41 5.41
CA ASP A 111 -28.14 2.56 4.67
C ASP A 111 -28.02 3.44 3.42
N THR A 112 -26.99 4.30 3.37
CA THR A 112 -26.85 5.31 2.33
C THR A 112 -25.38 5.53 1.96
N VAL A 113 -25.12 5.61 0.66
CA VAL A 113 -23.81 5.93 0.08
C VAL A 113 -23.97 7.17 -0.80
N ARG A 114 -23.13 8.19 -0.65
CA ARG A 114 -23.20 9.41 -1.46
C ARG A 114 -21.84 9.89 -1.94
N TRP A 115 -21.84 10.37 -3.18
CA TRP A 115 -20.81 11.25 -3.71
C TRP A 115 -21.24 12.69 -3.47
N VAL A 116 -20.45 13.45 -2.72
CA VAL A 116 -20.75 14.83 -2.34
C VAL A 116 -19.58 15.74 -2.66
N SER A 117 -19.83 17.05 -2.81
CA SER A 117 -18.74 18.04 -2.92
C SER A 117 -17.89 18.07 -1.65
N LEU A 118 -16.69 18.65 -1.72
CA LEU A 118 -15.85 18.84 -0.55
C LEU A 118 -16.49 19.78 0.49
N GLU A 119 -17.20 20.80 0.03
CA GLU A 119 -17.93 21.77 0.85
C GLU A 119 -19.05 21.09 1.62
N GLU A 120 -19.85 20.27 0.92
CA GLU A 120 -20.92 19.48 1.54
C GLU A 120 -20.35 18.42 2.49
N ALA A 121 -19.26 17.74 2.11
CA ALA A 121 -18.60 16.77 2.99
C ALA A 121 -18.16 17.40 4.31
N ALA A 122 -17.63 18.63 4.28
CA ALA A 122 -17.23 19.35 5.48
C ALA A 122 -18.40 19.74 6.39
N GLN A 123 -19.62 19.82 5.86
CA GLN A 123 -20.84 20.06 6.62
C GLN A 123 -21.44 18.76 7.19
N LEU A 124 -21.38 17.66 6.43
CA LEU A 124 -21.93 16.36 6.83
C LEU A 124 -21.07 15.64 7.86
N VAL A 125 -19.76 15.71 7.72
CA VAL A 125 -18.81 14.98 8.57
C VAL A 125 -18.55 15.76 9.86
N THR A 126 -19.08 15.25 10.97
CA THR A 126 -19.00 15.92 12.28
C THR A 126 -17.83 15.45 13.15
N ARG A 127 -17.25 14.27 12.86
CA ARG A 127 -16.13 13.72 13.62
C ARG A 127 -14.83 14.42 13.25
N GLN A 128 -14.13 14.96 14.24
CA GLN A 128 -12.85 15.66 14.06
C GLN A 128 -11.82 14.84 13.26
N GLY A 129 -11.73 13.53 13.52
CA GLY A 129 -10.82 12.65 12.79
C GLY A 129 -11.07 12.65 11.29
N ASP A 130 -12.33 12.53 10.87
CA ASP A 130 -12.70 12.51 9.45
C ASP A 130 -12.58 13.92 8.82
N GLN A 131 -12.80 15.00 9.57
CA GLN A 131 -12.56 16.39 9.11
C GLN A 131 -11.08 16.64 8.78
N VAL A 132 -10.16 16.08 9.57
CA VAL A 132 -8.71 16.14 9.29
C VAL A 132 -8.38 15.44 7.97
N LEU A 133 -9.08 14.36 7.62
CA LEU A 133 -8.90 13.65 6.35
C LEU A 133 -9.35 14.50 5.16
N LEU A 134 -10.52 15.17 5.26
CA LEU A 134 -11.01 16.07 4.22
C LEU A 134 -10.07 17.27 3.99
N GLU A 135 -9.57 17.87 5.07
CA GLU A 135 -8.60 18.96 4.99
C GLU A 135 -7.27 18.50 4.40
N THR A 136 -6.81 17.29 4.73
CA THR A 136 -5.61 16.72 4.11
C THR A 136 -5.81 16.46 2.62
N LEU A 137 -6.99 15.97 2.22
CA LEU A 137 -7.34 15.80 0.81
C LEU A 137 -7.25 17.13 0.04
N ARG A 138 -7.77 18.23 0.62
CA ARG A 138 -7.66 19.57 0.03
C ARG A 138 -6.21 20.00 -0.19
N ARG A 139 -5.31 19.69 0.75
CA ARG A 139 -3.88 20.00 0.60
C ARG A 139 -3.24 19.20 -0.51
N TYR A 140 -3.58 17.91 -0.60
CA TYR A 140 -3.10 17.07 -1.71
C TYR A 140 -3.63 17.54 -3.06
N LEU A 141 -4.89 18.00 -3.13
CA LEU A 141 -5.43 18.63 -4.33
C LEU A 141 -4.66 19.90 -4.71
N ALA A 142 -4.45 20.80 -3.75
CA ALA A 142 -3.76 22.07 -4.00
C ALA A 142 -2.27 21.88 -4.40
N ALA A 143 -1.67 20.75 -4.01
CA ALA A 143 -0.30 20.38 -4.36
C ALA A 143 -0.19 19.57 -5.66
N ASP A 144 -1.31 19.20 -6.28
CA ASP A 144 -1.38 18.27 -7.42
C ASP A 144 -0.80 16.87 -7.09
N GLU A 145 -1.17 16.37 -5.90
CA GLU A 145 -0.65 15.12 -5.32
C GLU A 145 -1.79 14.15 -4.93
N LEU A 146 -3.01 14.33 -5.47
CA LEU A 146 -4.14 13.43 -5.23
C LEU A 146 -3.96 12.07 -5.90
N GLU A 147 -3.63 12.10 -7.19
CA GLU A 147 -3.36 10.91 -7.97
C GLU A 147 -1.87 10.59 -7.91
N THR A 148 -1.53 9.51 -7.21
CA THR A 148 -0.15 8.99 -7.18
C THR A 148 -0.06 7.63 -7.86
N ALA A 149 1.05 7.40 -8.55
CA ALA A 149 1.45 6.06 -8.96
C ALA A 149 2.25 5.39 -7.85
N THR A 150 1.88 4.16 -7.50
CA THR A 150 2.58 3.41 -6.43
C THR A 150 3.63 2.50 -7.03
N ILE A 151 4.90 2.81 -6.77
CA ILE A 151 6.03 1.96 -7.11
C ILE A 151 6.38 1.12 -5.89
N ILE A 152 6.28 -0.19 -6.03
CA ILE A 152 6.36 -1.12 -4.92
C ILE A 152 7.70 -1.86 -4.98
N VAL A 153 8.65 -1.50 -4.12
CA VAL A 153 9.90 -2.25 -3.98
C VAL A 153 9.65 -3.44 -3.06
N GLN A 154 9.61 -4.65 -3.62
CA GLN A 154 9.37 -5.90 -2.92
C GLN A 154 10.68 -6.63 -2.64
N ARG A 155 11.08 -6.77 -1.36
CA ARG A 155 12.13 -7.73 -1.03
C ARG A 155 11.57 -9.14 -1.14
N HIS A 156 12.28 -10.05 -1.81
CA HIS A 156 11.83 -11.44 -1.91
C HIS A 156 11.52 -12.08 -0.53
N GLY A 157 10.61 -13.05 -0.51
CA GLY A 157 10.23 -13.80 0.69
C GLY A 157 11.39 -14.61 1.30
N ALA A 158 11.19 -15.15 2.50
CA ALA A 158 12.19 -15.95 3.17
C ALA A 158 12.62 -17.17 2.33
N ALA A 159 13.93 -17.34 2.12
CA ALA A 159 14.49 -18.35 1.24
C ALA A 159 15.23 -19.46 2.01
N VAL A 160 15.50 -20.58 1.34
CA VAL A 160 16.36 -21.64 1.90
C VAL A 160 17.74 -21.05 2.22
N SER A 161 18.35 -21.45 3.34
CA SER A 161 19.66 -20.92 3.71
C SER A 161 20.72 -21.30 2.68
N ARG A 162 21.70 -20.41 2.44
CA ARG A 162 22.81 -20.68 1.52
C ARG A 162 23.56 -21.97 1.88
N SER A 163 23.75 -22.21 3.18
CA SER A 163 24.38 -23.43 3.71
C SER A 163 23.60 -24.72 3.43
N LYS A 164 22.32 -24.67 3.06
CA LYS A 164 21.48 -25.85 2.75
C LYS A 164 21.13 -25.98 1.26
N TRP A 165 21.61 -25.07 0.42
CA TRP A 165 21.37 -25.11 -1.03
C TRP A 165 22.70 -25.31 -1.77
N ARG A 166 22.75 -26.24 -2.74
CA ARG A 166 23.97 -26.58 -3.49
C ARG A 166 23.87 -26.35 -5.00
N LYS A 167 22.68 -26.03 -5.52
CA LYS A 167 22.41 -25.87 -6.96
C LYS A 167 22.69 -24.47 -7.49
N GLY A 168 23.54 -23.70 -6.81
CA GLY A 168 23.86 -22.31 -7.13
C GLY A 168 22.82 -21.29 -6.66
N GLU A 169 23.24 -20.02 -6.61
CA GLU A 169 22.45 -18.94 -6.01
C GLU A 169 21.20 -18.56 -6.84
N LYS A 170 21.29 -18.66 -8.17
CA LYS A 170 20.22 -18.32 -9.11
C LYS A 170 18.94 -19.16 -8.89
N THR A 171 19.11 -20.41 -8.47
CA THR A 171 18.02 -21.40 -8.30
C THR A 171 17.56 -21.55 -6.85
N ARG A 172 18.09 -20.75 -5.92
CA ARG A 172 17.77 -20.89 -4.50
C ARG A 172 16.30 -20.53 -4.25
N PRO A 173 15.46 -21.47 -3.77
CA PRO A 173 14.02 -21.26 -3.70
C PRO A 173 13.59 -20.58 -2.40
N LEU A 174 12.33 -20.15 -2.37
CA LEU A 174 11.64 -19.80 -1.13
C LEU A 174 11.57 -21.00 -0.18
N ASN A 175 11.70 -20.74 1.12
CA ASN A 175 11.41 -21.74 2.15
C ASN A 175 9.90 -21.76 2.49
N SER A 176 9.47 -22.61 3.43
CA SER A 176 8.05 -22.71 3.82
C SER A 176 7.44 -21.37 4.24
N LYS A 177 8.17 -20.58 5.05
CA LYS A 177 7.75 -19.23 5.45
C LYS A 177 7.63 -18.30 4.24
N GLY A 178 8.63 -18.29 3.36
CA GLY A 178 8.61 -17.45 2.16
C GLY A 178 7.47 -17.77 1.20
N LYS A 179 7.11 -19.05 1.07
CA LYS A 179 5.94 -19.47 0.28
C LYS A 179 4.63 -18.94 0.87
N LYS A 180 4.49 -18.93 2.20
CA LYS A 180 3.33 -18.29 2.87
C LYS A 180 3.31 -16.79 2.64
N GLN A 181 4.46 -16.12 2.73
CA GLN A 181 4.59 -14.69 2.44
C GLN A 181 4.15 -14.37 1.01
N ALA A 182 4.69 -15.09 0.02
CA ALA A 182 4.34 -14.90 -1.38
C ALA A 182 2.83 -15.06 -1.64
N LYS A 183 2.18 -16.04 -1.01
CA LYS A 183 0.73 -16.25 -1.12
C LYS A 183 -0.11 -15.16 -0.45
N ALA A 184 0.42 -14.47 0.54
CA ALA A 184 -0.28 -13.41 1.28
C ALA A 184 -0.06 -12.01 0.69
N LEU A 185 0.84 -11.86 -0.28
CA LEU A 185 1.11 -10.58 -0.93
C LEU A 185 -0.01 -10.07 -1.85
N PRO A 186 -0.76 -10.89 -2.61
CA PRO A 186 -1.67 -10.36 -3.63
C PRO A 186 -2.67 -9.31 -3.12
N PRO A 187 -3.42 -9.53 -2.02
CA PRO A 187 -4.36 -8.51 -1.52
C PRO A 187 -3.68 -7.20 -1.09
N LEU A 188 -2.45 -7.27 -0.59
CA LEU A 188 -1.66 -6.09 -0.23
C LEU A 188 -1.19 -5.32 -1.46
N LEU A 189 -0.65 -6.02 -2.45
CA LEU A 189 -0.04 -5.39 -3.62
C LEU A 189 -1.08 -4.93 -4.63
N ASP A 190 -2.14 -5.72 -4.85
CA ASP A 190 -3.26 -5.35 -5.73
C ASP A 190 -3.99 -4.11 -5.21
N ALA A 191 -4.00 -3.80 -3.91
CA ALA A 191 -4.63 -2.59 -3.39
C ALA A 191 -4.21 -1.29 -4.11
N PHE A 192 -3.02 -1.28 -4.72
CA PHE A 192 -2.44 -0.15 -5.45
C PHE A 192 -2.42 -0.32 -6.98
N ASP A 193 -3.10 -1.35 -7.50
CA ASP A 193 -3.34 -1.61 -8.93
C ASP A 193 -2.08 -1.64 -9.82
N PRO A 194 -1.06 -2.47 -9.49
CA PRO A 194 0.16 -2.52 -10.29
C PRO A 194 -0.10 -3.06 -11.70
N ALA A 195 0.32 -2.30 -12.72
CA ALA A 195 0.10 -2.68 -14.12
C ALA A 195 1.17 -3.67 -14.63
N THR A 196 2.34 -3.71 -14.00
CA THR A 196 3.44 -4.62 -14.39
C THR A 196 4.27 -5.06 -13.19
N VAL A 197 5.05 -6.14 -13.39
CA VAL A 197 6.03 -6.62 -12.43
C VAL A 197 7.40 -6.65 -13.10
N VAL A 198 8.39 -6.02 -12.46
CA VAL A 198 9.81 -6.10 -12.80
C VAL A 198 10.52 -6.87 -11.68
N SER A 199 11.31 -7.89 -12.00
CA SER A 199 11.89 -8.76 -10.97
C SER A 199 13.31 -9.16 -11.31
N SER A 200 14.13 -9.42 -10.29
CA SER A 200 15.33 -10.22 -10.49
C SER A 200 14.97 -11.60 -11.06
N PRO A 201 15.69 -12.13 -12.06
CA PRO A 201 15.39 -13.45 -12.63
C PRO A 201 15.63 -14.62 -11.66
N TRP A 202 16.26 -14.39 -10.51
CA TRP A 202 16.55 -15.43 -9.54
C TRP A 202 15.25 -16.01 -8.95
N GLN A 203 15.23 -17.33 -8.79
CA GLN A 203 14.01 -18.10 -8.52
C GLN A 203 13.20 -17.57 -7.34
N ARG A 204 13.83 -17.19 -6.23
CA ARG A 204 13.12 -16.64 -5.06
C ARG A 204 12.43 -15.31 -5.30
N CYS A 205 12.97 -14.43 -6.15
CA CYS A 205 12.33 -13.16 -6.50
C CYS A 205 11.11 -13.43 -7.37
N ARG A 206 11.27 -14.23 -8.42
CA ARG A 206 10.17 -14.67 -9.28
C ARG A 206 9.05 -15.34 -8.47
N ALA A 207 9.38 -16.35 -7.67
CA ALA A 207 8.41 -17.06 -6.84
C ALA A 207 7.74 -16.19 -5.75
N THR A 208 8.30 -15.01 -5.42
CA THR A 208 7.65 -14.08 -4.48
C THR A 208 6.49 -13.34 -5.15
N VAL A 209 6.64 -12.98 -6.42
CA VAL A 209 5.67 -12.15 -7.16
C VAL A 209 4.77 -12.95 -8.10
N GLU A 210 5.11 -14.21 -8.38
CA GLU A 210 4.31 -15.13 -9.20
C GLU A 210 2.83 -15.20 -8.76
N PRO A 211 2.49 -15.35 -7.46
CA PRO A 211 1.09 -15.39 -7.05
C PRO A 211 0.28 -14.14 -7.43
N LEU A 212 0.86 -12.94 -7.32
CA LEU A 212 0.21 -11.71 -7.77
C LEU A 212 0.06 -11.73 -9.30
N ALA A 213 1.13 -12.06 -10.02
CA ALA A 213 1.13 -12.06 -11.47
C ALA A 213 0.13 -13.04 -12.07
N ASP A 214 -0.05 -14.21 -11.45
CA ASP A 214 -0.99 -15.23 -11.91
C ASP A 214 -2.45 -14.81 -11.66
N ILE A 215 -2.75 -14.21 -10.50
CA ILE A 215 -4.11 -13.75 -10.14
C ILE A 215 -4.54 -12.58 -11.03
N GLU A 216 -3.66 -11.59 -11.19
CA GLU A 216 -3.95 -10.34 -11.90
C GLU A 216 -3.61 -10.41 -13.41
N GLY A 217 -3.10 -11.54 -13.89
CA GLY A 217 -2.70 -11.72 -15.30
C GLY A 217 -1.53 -10.82 -15.73
N LEU A 218 -0.64 -10.43 -14.80
CA LEU A 218 0.45 -9.49 -15.06
C LEU A 218 1.66 -10.16 -15.68
N LYS A 219 2.32 -9.45 -16.61
CA LYS A 219 3.60 -9.90 -17.17
C LYS A 219 4.76 -9.63 -16.22
N VAL A 220 5.48 -10.68 -15.80
CA VAL A 220 6.75 -10.56 -15.07
C VAL A 220 7.90 -10.32 -16.04
N ARG A 221 8.50 -9.14 -16.01
CA ARG A 221 9.71 -8.79 -16.77
C ARG A 221 10.93 -8.97 -15.87
N THR A 222 11.96 -9.64 -16.37
CA THR A 222 13.18 -9.86 -15.57
C THR A 222 14.32 -8.90 -15.94
N LYS A 223 15.10 -8.50 -14.93
CA LYS A 223 16.28 -7.63 -15.07
C LYS A 223 17.46 -8.20 -14.28
N ASP A 224 18.57 -8.48 -14.95
CA ASP A 224 19.78 -9.01 -14.31
C ASP A 224 20.43 -7.97 -13.39
N GLU A 225 20.21 -6.68 -13.65
CA GLU A 225 20.63 -5.53 -12.85
C GLU A 225 20.01 -5.55 -11.43
N LEU A 226 18.91 -6.28 -11.23
CA LEU A 226 18.26 -6.45 -9.94
C LEU A 226 18.76 -7.68 -9.18
N THR A 227 19.72 -8.44 -9.71
CA THR A 227 20.35 -9.58 -9.00
C THR A 227 21.46 -9.11 -8.06
N GLU A 228 21.82 -9.92 -7.05
CA GLU A 228 22.98 -9.59 -6.20
C GLU A 228 24.29 -9.54 -7.01
N ALA A 229 24.42 -10.35 -8.06
CA ALA A 229 25.61 -10.38 -8.91
C ALA A 229 25.69 -9.14 -9.83
N GLY A 230 24.60 -8.82 -10.54
CA GLY A 230 24.53 -7.67 -11.43
C GLY A 230 24.68 -6.34 -10.67
N HIS A 231 24.07 -6.23 -9.49
CA HIS A 231 24.27 -5.08 -8.60
C HIS A 231 25.71 -4.95 -8.11
N LYS A 232 26.34 -6.06 -7.70
CA LYS A 232 27.75 -6.05 -7.24
C LYS A 232 28.71 -5.60 -8.34
N GLU A 233 28.46 -6.02 -9.58
CA GLU A 233 29.30 -5.67 -10.74
C GLU A 233 29.06 -4.23 -11.20
N HIS A 234 27.80 -3.81 -11.27
CA HIS A 234 27.39 -2.52 -11.81
C HIS A 234 26.24 -1.87 -11.02
N PRO A 235 26.50 -1.31 -9.82
CA PRO A 235 25.45 -0.73 -8.99
C PRO A 235 24.76 0.47 -9.67
N SER A 236 25.47 1.22 -10.52
CA SER A 236 24.88 2.32 -11.31
C SER A 236 23.80 1.85 -12.28
N ARG A 237 23.88 0.62 -12.80
CA ARG A 237 22.82 0.04 -13.65
C ARG A 237 21.58 -0.32 -12.85
N THR A 238 21.74 -0.77 -11.60
CA THR A 238 20.60 -0.95 -10.67
C THR A 238 19.93 0.39 -10.38
N ALA A 239 20.71 1.44 -10.10
CA ALA A 239 20.18 2.79 -9.88
C ALA A 239 19.39 3.29 -11.10
N ALA A 240 19.94 3.13 -12.31
CA ALA A 240 19.27 3.51 -13.55
C ALA A 240 17.94 2.76 -13.78
N VAL A 241 17.84 1.49 -13.37
CA VAL A 241 16.55 0.76 -13.40
C VAL A 241 15.54 1.41 -12.46
N MET A 242 15.94 1.77 -11.24
CA MET A 242 15.05 2.41 -10.27
C MET A 242 14.65 3.82 -10.69
N GLU A 243 15.59 4.65 -11.11
CA GLU A 243 15.33 6.01 -11.60
C GLU A 243 14.36 6.00 -12.78
N ARG A 244 14.53 5.06 -13.72
CA ARG A 244 13.61 4.90 -14.83
C ARG A 244 12.19 4.56 -14.34
N VAL A 245 12.07 3.59 -13.43
CA VAL A 245 10.77 3.20 -12.87
C VAL A 245 10.10 4.37 -12.15
N LEU A 246 10.86 5.13 -11.36
CA LEU A 246 10.39 6.34 -10.66
C LEU A 246 9.89 7.40 -11.63
N ARG A 247 10.69 7.73 -12.66
CA ARG A 247 10.33 8.75 -13.67
C ARG A 247 9.17 8.33 -14.58
N GLU A 248 9.00 7.03 -14.84
CA GLU A 248 7.84 6.54 -15.59
C GLU A 248 6.54 6.74 -14.80
N ALA A 249 6.60 6.89 -13.47
CA ALA A 249 5.47 7.18 -12.58
C ALA A 249 4.22 6.33 -12.89
N ARG A 250 4.42 5.01 -13.03
CA ARG A 250 3.35 4.03 -13.27
C ARG A 250 3.31 2.98 -12.17
N PRO A 251 2.12 2.52 -11.75
CA PRO A 251 2.01 1.43 -10.77
C PRO A 251 2.77 0.18 -11.19
N VAL A 252 3.73 -0.27 -10.38
CA VAL A 252 4.63 -1.38 -10.71
C VAL A 252 5.21 -2.02 -9.47
N VAL A 253 5.40 -3.34 -9.51
CA VAL A 253 6.15 -4.08 -8.48
C VAL A 253 7.58 -4.31 -8.97
N VAL A 254 8.58 -3.93 -8.16
CA VAL A 254 10.00 -4.19 -8.38
C VAL A 254 10.53 -5.17 -7.33
N CYS A 255 10.75 -6.43 -7.70
CA CYS A 255 11.24 -7.44 -6.75
C CYS A 255 12.77 -7.65 -6.80
N THR A 256 13.43 -7.52 -5.63
CA THR A 256 14.89 -7.60 -5.51
C THR A 256 15.36 -8.24 -4.20
N HIS A 257 16.66 -8.13 -3.90
CA HIS A 257 17.38 -8.78 -2.80
C HIS A 257 17.89 -7.75 -1.79
N ARG A 258 18.12 -8.20 -0.55
CA ARG A 258 18.67 -7.36 0.53
C ARG A 258 19.94 -6.59 0.13
N PRO A 259 20.98 -7.20 -0.48
CA PRO A 259 22.21 -6.48 -0.81
C PRO A 259 22.05 -5.37 -1.85
N VAL A 260 20.95 -5.40 -2.61
CA VAL A 260 20.63 -4.42 -3.67
C VAL A 260 19.90 -3.20 -3.08
N LEU A 261 19.24 -3.36 -1.93
CA LEU A 261 18.42 -2.32 -1.30
C LEU A 261 19.15 -1.01 -1.01
N PRO A 262 20.43 -0.96 -0.56
CA PRO A 262 21.11 0.32 -0.34
C PRO A 262 21.08 1.23 -1.58
N THR A 263 21.36 0.68 -2.76
CA THR A 263 21.32 1.44 -4.03
C THR A 263 19.89 1.83 -4.41
N VAL A 264 18.91 0.95 -4.16
CA VAL A 264 17.50 1.27 -4.39
C VAL A 264 17.06 2.43 -3.51
N ILE A 265 17.39 2.40 -2.21
CA ILE A 265 17.02 3.45 -1.25
C ILE A 265 17.66 4.78 -1.60
N GLU A 266 18.91 4.80 -2.06
CA GLU A 266 19.55 6.05 -2.50
C GLU A 266 18.97 6.60 -3.80
N ALA A 267 18.62 5.74 -4.77
CA ALA A 267 17.92 6.17 -5.97
C ALA A 267 16.55 6.80 -5.64
N VAL A 268 15.81 6.21 -4.69
CA VAL A 268 14.55 6.78 -4.20
C VAL A 268 14.78 8.09 -3.46
N ARG A 269 15.80 8.17 -2.60
CA ARG A 269 16.14 9.38 -1.84
C ARG A 269 16.39 10.58 -2.76
N GLY A 270 17.05 10.36 -3.90
CA GLY A 270 17.34 11.41 -4.88
C GLY A 270 16.09 12.00 -5.57
N LEU A 271 14.94 11.32 -5.51
CA LEU A 271 13.67 11.76 -6.10
C LEU A 271 12.56 11.97 -5.07
N ALA A 272 12.85 11.76 -3.78
CA ALA A 272 11.87 11.90 -2.71
C ALA A 272 11.85 13.33 -2.16
N ASP A 273 10.65 13.82 -1.88
CA ASP A 273 10.50 15.05 -1.12
C ASP A 273 11.18 14.92 0.26
N PRO A 274 11.64 16.02 0.86
CA PRO A 274 12.31 15.98 2.16
C PRO A 274 11.51 15.23 3.24
N GLY A 275 10.19 15.43 3.28
CA GLY A 275 9.31 14.73 4.22
C GLY A 275 9.24 13.22 3.96
N ALA A 276 9.04 12.81 2.71
CA ALA A 276 9.00 11.40 2.32
C ALA A 276 10.35 10.70 2.57
N ALA A 277 11.47 11.37 2.31
CA ALA A 277 12.81 10.84 2.50
C ALA A 277 13.14 10.50 3.96
N LEU A 278 12.43 11.07 4.94
CA LEU A 278 12.58 10.75 6.37
C LEU A 278 12.07 9.36 6.72
N GLU A 279 11.07 8.86 5.97
CA GLU A 279 10.43 7.56 6.14
C GLU A 279 11.22 6.40 5.49
N LEU A 280 12.26 6.72 4.71
CA LEU A 280 13.12 5.71 4.12
C LEU A 280 13.87 4.92 5.21
N PRO A 281 13.93 3.58 5.08
CA PRO A 281 14.75 2.77 5.98
C PRO A 281 16.22 3.19 5.91
N ARG A 282 16.87 3.27 7.07
CA ARG A 282 18.22 3.85 7.20
C ARG A 282 19.34 2.82 7.37
N GLU A 283 19.00 1.59 7.72
CA GLU A 283 19.98 0.55 8.08
C GLU A 283 19.62 -0.84 7.52
N ASP A 284 20.62 -1.71 7.32
CA ASP A 284 20.42 -3.11 6.94
C ASP A 284 19.60 -3.81 8.04
N PRO A 285 18.55 -4.59 7.68
CA PRO A 285 18.27 -5.15 6.36
C PRO A 285 17.48 -4.26 5.38
N PHE A 286 17.25 -2.98 5.69
CA PHE A 286 16.36 -2.01 5.04
C PHE A 286 14.90 -2.45 5.00
N LEU A 287 14.64 -3.63 4.45
CA LEU A 287 13.36 -4.34 4.44
C LEU A 287 13.56 -5.75 4.99
N ALA A 288 12.64 -6.26 5.80
CA ALA A 288 12.56 -7.66 6.18
C ALA A 288 12.24 -8.55 4.96
N ALA A 289 12.56 -9.85 5.04
CA ALA A 289 12.23 -10.77 3.93
C ALA A 289 10.71 -10.83 3.72
N GLY A 290 10.26 -10.59 2.49
CA GLY A 290 8.85 -10.48 2.14
C GLY A 290 8.21 -9.11 2.39
N GLU A 291 8.94 -8.14 2.95
CA GLU A 291 8.42 -6.77 3.15
C GLU A 291 8.45 -5.96 1.85
N ALA A 292 7.41 -5.15 1.67
CA ALA A 292 7.23 -4.21 0.59
C ALA A 292 7.46 -2.77 1.09
N LEU A 293 8.14 -1.97 0.27
CA LEU A 293 8.26 -0.52 0.42
C LEU A 293 7.46 0.12 -0.71
N LEU A 294 6.45 0.89 -0.38
CA LEU A 294 5.56 1.53 -1.33
C LEU A 294 5.95 2.99 -1.46
N LEU A 295 6.16 3.42 -2.69
CA LEU A 295 6.62 4.75 -3.05
C LEU A 295 5.49 5.44 -3.81
N HIS A 296 4.81 6.35 -3.15
CA HIS A 296 3.75 7.15 -3.75
C HIS A 296 4.39 8.27 -4.55
N THR A 297 4.26 8.15 -5.86
CA THR A 297 5.00 8.96 -6.82
C THR A 297 4.01 9.85 -7.57
N ALA A 298 4.17 11.17 -7.42
CA ALA A 298 3.42 12.17 -8.16
C ALA A 298 4.08 12.43 -9.53
N GLU A 299 3.70 13.51 -10.20
CA GLU A 299 4.27 13.89 -11.50
C GLU A 299 5.80 13.95 -11.50
N GLU A 300 6.39 13.76 -12.68
CA GLU A 300 7.84 13.78 -12.95
C GLU A 300 8.69 12.77 -12.15
N GLY A 301 8.05 11.84 -11.43
CA GLY A 301 8.71 10.81 -10.63
C GLY A 301 9.04 11.23 -9.21
N ARG A 302 8.41 12.30 -8.70
CA ARG A 302 8.64 12.83 -7.36
C ARG A 302 7.94 11.96 -6.31
N VAL A 303 8.70 11.41 -5.35
CA VAL A 303 8.14 10.55 -4.30
C VAL A 303 7.65 11.40 -3.13
N VAL A 304 6.34 11.47 -2.95
CA VAL A 304 5.65 12.37 -2.01
C VAL A 304 5.22 11.68 -0.70
N ALA A 305 5.17 10.35 -0.69
CA ALA A 305 4.93 9.56 0.52
C ALA A 305 5.54 8.16 0.40
N ILE A 306 5.89 7.58 1.54
CA ILE A 306 6.49 6.25 1.63
C ILE A 306 5.83 5.47 2.76
N GLU A 307 5.50 4.21 2.50
CA GLU A 307 4.98 3.30 3.52
C GLU A 307 5.61 1.90 3.40
N ARG A 308 5.54 1.11 4.47
CA ARG A 308 6.15 -0.21 4.55
C ARG A 308 5.15 -1.23 5.05
N HIS A 309 5.06 -2.36 4.35
CA HIS A 309 4.13 -3.42 4.69
C HIS A 309 4.80 -4.79 4.63
N LEU A 310 4.70 -5.51 5.74
CA LEU A 310 5.06 -6.92 5.79
C LEU A 310 3.77 -7.75 5.74
N PRO A 311 3.64 -8.73 4.82
CA PRO A 311 2.46 -9.58 4.77
C PRO A 311 2.32 -10.33 6.10
N ASN A 312 1.10 -10.33 6.64
CA ASN A 312 0.78 -11.06 7.85
C ASN A 312 0.45 -12.51 7.50
N ILE A 313 1.19 -13.45 8.08
CA ILE A 313 1.10 -14.88 7.74
C ILE A 313 0.74 -15.76 8.95
N GLY A 314 0.31 -15.14 10.06
CA GLY A 314 0.11 -15.81 11.35
C GLY A 314 1.40 -16.05 12.11
#